data_AF-A0A2V5Z7K4-F1
#
_entry.id   AF-A0A2V5Z7K4-F1
#
_cell.length_a   1.000
_cell.length_b   1.000
_cell.length_c   1.000
_cell.angle_alpha   90.00
_cell.angle_beta   90.00
_cell.angle_gamma   90.00
#
_symmetry.space_group_name_H-M   'P 1'
#
loop_
_entity.id
_entity.type
_entity.pdbx_description
1 polymer ?
#
loop_
_entity_poly.entity_id
_entity_poly.type
_entity_poly.pdbx_seq_one_letter_code
_entity_poly.pdbx_strand_id
1 'polypeptide(L)'
;MKTKTLPSRTSMNPAPCRLGLLLVLLALACFALSTQARAACEDACLANFNTVQGDNALLNLTTGTANTAFGANALLSMTSASGNTAVGVDALYYDTTGYVNTAVGDTALFENTTGWANTAVGAGALEVNSTGVWNTAVGSSALQDNTGSYNTATGFSHFSLTPLATTTRQWVPRRWGQSGDSDDP
;
A
#
# COMPACT_ATOMS: atom_id res chain seq x y z
N MET A 1 -64.21 -69.69 -4.92
CA MET A 1 -63.30 -69.00 -5.85
C MET A 1 -63.50 -67.49 -5.69
N LYS A 2 -62.55 -66.76 -5.10
CA LYS A 2 -62.39 -65.29 -5.13
C LYS A 2 -61.16 -64.92 -4.31
N THR A 3 -60.01 -64.88 -4.96
CA THR A 3 -58.75 -64.36 -4.40
C THR A 3 -58.72 -62.85 -4.62
N LYS A 4 -58.70 -62.08 -3.52
CA LYS A 4 -58.47 -60.63 -3.54
C LYS A 4 -56.98 -60.37 -3.76
N THR A 5 -56.62 -59.81 -4.91
CA THR A 5 -55.30 -59.24 -5.18
C THR A 5 -55.16 -57.90 -4.45
N LEU A 6 -54.14 -57.80 -3.58
CA LEU A 6 -53.73 -56.54 -2.94
C LEU A 6 -53.12 -55.59 -3.98
N PRO A 7 -53.30 -54.26 -3.85
CA PRO A 7 -52.74 -53.32 -4.80
C PRO A 7 -51.22 -53.24 -4.65
N SER A 8 -50.56 -53.31 -5.80
CA SER A 8 -49.13 -53.07 -5.99
C SER A 8 -48.71 -51.77 -5.30
N ARG A 9 -47.80 -51.87 -4.32
CA ARG A 9 -47.09 -50.70 -3.78
C ARG A 9 -46.25 -50.12 -4.91
N THR A 10 -46.60 -48.93 -5.38
CA THR A 10 -45.76 -48.11 -6.26
C THR A 10 -44.43 -47.87 -5.57
N SER A 11 -43.42 -48.63 -6.01
CA SER A 11 -42.01 -48.43 -5.68
C SER A 11 -41.62 -47.04 -6.17
N MET A 12 -41.44 -46.11 -5.24
CA MET A 12 -40.85 -44.82 -5.55
C MET A 12 -39.44 -45.08 -6.06
N ASN A 13 -39.24 -44.94 -7.36
CA ASN A 13 -37.93 -45.09 -7.99
C ASN A 13 -36.98 -44.10 -7.29
N PRO A 14 -35.90 -44.54 -6.61
CA PRO A 14 -35.01 -43.64 -5.84
C PRO A 14 -34.12 -42.77 -6.74
N ALA A 15 -34.21 -42.94 -8.06
CA ALA A 15 -33.42 -42.25 -9.07
C ALA A 15 -33.43 -40.70 -8.99
N PRO A 16 -34.58 -40.01 -8.80
CA PRO A 16 -34.58 -38.55 -8.74
C PRO A 16 -33.97 -38.02 -7.43
N CYS A 17 -34.12 -38.74 -6.30
CA CYS A 17 -33.46 -38.38 -5.04
C CYS A 17 -31.93 -38.56 -5.12
N ARG A 18 -31.45 -39.64 -5.75
CA ARG A 18 -30.00 -39.88 -5.92
C ARG A 18 -29.36 -38.84 -6.83
N LEU A 19 -30.04 -38.45 -7.91
CA LEU A 19 -29.57 -37.41 -8.81
C LEU A 19 -29.57 -36.03 -8.12
N GLY A 20 -30.61 -35.71 -7.35
CA GLY A 20 -30.67 -34.48 -6.56
C GLY A 20 -29.54 -34.38 -5.53
N LEU A 21 -29.25 -35.46 -4.80
CA LEU A 21 -28.14 -35.51 -3.84
C LEU A 21 -26.79 -35.29 -4.54
N LEU A 22 -26.59 -35.89 -5.71
CA LEU A 22 -25.35 -35.80 -6.48
C LEU A 22 -25.13 -34.37 -7.03
N LEU A 23 -26.19 -33.69 -7.45
CA LEU A 23 -26.14 -32.28 -7.87
C LEU A 23 -25.85 -31.34 -6.70
N VAL A 24 -26.40 -31.59 -5.51
CA VAL A 24 -26.09 -30.81 -4.29
C VAL A 24 -24.62 -30.98 -3.90
N LEU A 25 -24.09 -32.21 -3.93
CA LEU A 25 -22.68 -32.47 -3.65
C LEU A 25 -21.76 -31.83 -4.70
N LEU A 26 -22.14 -31.87 -5.98
CA LEU A 26 -21.40 -31.21 -7.05
C LEU A 26 -21.43 -29.69 -6.88
N ALA A 27 -22.57 -29.11 -6.53
CA ALA A 27 -22.69 -27.67 -6.24
C ALA A 27 -21.82 -27.27 -5.04
N LEU A 28 -21.88 -28.04 -3.93
CA LEU A 28 -21.03 -27.81 -2.76
C LEU A 28 -19.54 -27.96 -3.09
N ALA A 29 -19.17 -28.93 -3.91
CA ALA A 29 -17.81 -29.07 -4.42
C ALA A 29 -17.42 -27.86 -5.29
N CYS A 30 -18.28 -27.43 -6.20
CA CYS A 30 -18.06 -26.21 -7.00
C CYS A 30 -17.91 -24.97 -6.13
N PHE A 31 -18.67 -24.83 -5.04
CA PHE A 31 -18.49 -23.72 -4.09
C PHE A 31 -17.18 -23.84 -3.30
N ALA A 32 -16.78 -25.06 -2.89
CA ALA A 32 -15.51 -25.31 -2.20
C ALA A 32 -14.27 -25.15 -3.11
N LEU A 33 -14.43 -25.43 -4.40
CA LEU A 33 -13.40 -25.29 -5.45
C LEU A 33 -13.45 -23.90 -6.14
N SER A 34 -14.53 -23.14 -5.96
CA SER A 34 -14.62 -21.78 -6.48
C SER A 34 -13.65 -20.90 -5.73
N THR A 35 -12.63 -20.43 -6.44
CA THR A 35 -11.66 -19.46 -5.93
C THR A 35 -12.33 -18.15 -5.49
N GLN A 36 -13.58 -17.90 -5.90
CA GLN A 36 -14.39 -16.75 -5.46
C GLN A 36 -14.88 -16.83 -4.01
N ALA A 37 -14.86 -18.00 -3.34
CA ALA A 37 -15.24 -18.14 -1.93
C ALA A 37 -14.03 -18.17 -0.98
N ARG A 38 -12.81 -18.03 -1.50
CA ARG A 38 -11.58 -17.91 -0.70
C ARG A 38 -11.28 -16.44 -0.37
N ALA A 39 -12.26 -15.74 0.21
CA ALA A 39 -11.99 -14.58 1.06
C ALA A 39 -11.46 -15.03 2.44
N ALA A 40 -10.52 -15.97 2.44
CA ALA A 40 -9.84 -16.45 3.64
C ALA A 40 -8.68 -15.49 3.92
N CYS A 41 -9.00 -14.39 4.62
CA CYS A 41 -8.06 -13.49 5.30
C CYS A 41 -6.73 -13.24 4.56
N GLU A 42 -6.76 -12.44 3.49
CA GLU A 42 -5.57 -11.66 3.10
C GLU A 42 -5.57 -10.29 3.80
N ASP A 43 -6.73 -9.84 4.31
CA ASP A 43 -6.92 -8.51 4.89
C ASP A 43 -6.38 -8.29 6.33
N ALA A 44 -5.93 -9.32 7.05
CA ALA A 44 -5.51 -9.13 8.46
C ALA A 44 -4.59 -10.22 9.08
N CYS A 45 -4.06 -11.17 8.31
CA CYS A 45 -3.39 -12.34 8.88
C CYS A 45 -1.84 -12.29 8.85
N LEU A 46 -1.24 -11.12 8.69
CA LEU A 46 0.15 -10.93 9.06
C LEU A 46 0.20 -10.62 10.55
N ALA A 47 0.31 -11.68 11.36
CA ALA A 47 0.42 -11.65 12.81
C ALA A 47 1.70 -10.91 13.23
N ASN A 48 1.69 -9.57 13.17
CA ASN A 48 2.84 -8.68 13.43
C ASN A 48 2.43 -7.19 13.38
N PHE A 49 1.16 -6.87 13.65
CA PHE A 49 0.61 -5.50 13.57
C PHE A 49 0.63 -4.88 12.16
N ASN A 50 0.58 -5.67 11.09
CA ASN A 50 0.50 -5.15 9.73
C ASN A 50 -0.97 -5.04 9.27
N THR A 51 -1.29 -4.01 8.49
CA THR A 51 -2.59 -3.83 7.80
C THR A 51 -2.36 -3.97 6.30
N VAL A 52 -3.07 -4.86 5.62
CA VAL A 52 -2.84 -5.17 4.21
C VAL A 52 -4.16 -5.22 3.46
N GLN A 53 -4.23 -4.57 2.30
CA GLN A 53 -5.36 -4.66 1.38
C GLN A 53 -4.89 -4.42 -0.07
N GLY A 54 -4.93 -5.44 -0.91
CA GLY A 54 -4.52 -5.35 -2.32
C GLY A 54 -3.83 -6.61 -2.82
N ASP A 55 -3.89 -6.86 -4.13
CA ASP A 55 -3.24 -8.02 -4.75
C ASP A 55 -1.72 -7.94 -4.56
N ASN A 56 -1.10 -9.03 -4.08
CA ASN A 56 0.33 -9.13 -3.75
C ASN A 56 0.86 -8.07 -2.75
N ALA A 57 0.00 -7.35 -2.04
CA ALA A 57 0.45 -6.37 -1.06
C ALA A 57 1.17 -7.10 0.10
N LEU A 58 2.39 -6.65 0.44
CA LEU A 58 3.18 -7.18 1.55
C LEU A 58 3.47 -8.70 1.48
N LEU A 59 3.37 -9.32 0.30
CA LEU A 59 3.43 -10.78 0.10
C LEU A 59 4.76 -11.43 0.55
N ASN A 60 5.88 -10.72 0.42
CA ASN A 60 7.22 -11.27 0.73
C ASN A 60 7.71 -10.97 2.16
N LEU A 61 6.86 -10.43 3.05
CA LEU A 61 7.26 -10.04 4.39
C LEU A 61 7.46 -11.26 5.30
N THR A 62 8.67 -11.41 5.87
CA THR A 62 9.04 -12.55 6.71
C THR A 62 9.09 -12.22 8.20
N THR A 63 9.64 -11.06 8.60
CA THR A 63 9.85 -10.71 10.03
C THR A 63 9.49 -9.28 10.40
N GLY A 64 8.97 -8.48 9.46
CA GLY A 64 8.62 -7.08 9.69
C GLY A 64 7.26 -6.87 10.37
N THR A 65 7.10 -5.71 11.01
CA THR A 65 5.96 -5.38 11.88
C THR A 65 5.46 -3.94 11.65
N ALA A 66 4.21 -3.67 12.03
CA ALA A 66 3.65 -2.30 12.01
C ALA A 66 3.65 -1.61 10.63
N ASN A 67 3.48 -2.35 9.54
CA ASN A 67 3.38 -1.83 8.18
C ASN A 67 1.91 -1.69 7.74
N THR A 68 1.59 -0.66 6.95
CA THR A 68 0.28 -0.49 6.30
C THR A 68 0.48 -0.53 4.80
N ALA A 69 -0.17 -1.46 4.10
CA ALA A 69 -0.10 -1.62 2.65
C ALA A 69 -1.51 -1.60 2.05
N PHE A 70 -1.80 -0.62 1.21
CA PHE A 70 -3.08 -0.50 0.50
C PHE A 70 -2.82 -0.26 -1.00
N GLY A 71 -3.21 -1.19 -1.86
CA GLY A 71 -3.00 -1.13 -3.31
C GLY A 71 -2.28 -2.36 -3.84
N ALA A 72 -2.39 -2.59 -5.15
CA ALA A 72 -1.72 -3.72 -5.80
C ALA A 72 -0.19 -3.55 -5.69
N ASN A 73 0.49 -4.63 -5.29
CA ASN A 73 1.93 -4.72 -5.06
C ASN A 73 2.53 -3.68 -4.08
N ALA A 74 1.70 -3.02 -3.27
CA ALA A 74 2.21 -2.12 -2.24
C ALA A 74 3.14 -2.90 -1.29
N LEU A 75 4.38 -2.42 -1.11
CA LEU A 75 5.42 -3.07 -0.29
C LEU A 75 5.75 -4.52 -0.69
N LEU A 76 5.57 -4.89 -1.96
CA LEU A 76 5.75 -6.28 -2.42
C LEU A 76 7.16 -6.85 -2.14
N SER A 77 8.23 -6.07 -2.34
CA SER A 77 9.61 -6.58 -2.15
C SER A 77 10.12 -6.52 -0.70
N MET A 78 9.28 -6.10 0.25
CA MET A 78 9.69 -5.91 1.64
C MET A 78 9.83 -7.24 2.37
N THR A 79 10.99 -7.50 2.97
CA THR A 79 11.28 -8.79 3.63
C THR A 79 11.32 -8.72 5.16
N SER A 80 11.88 -7.64 5.74
CA SER A 80 12.11 -7.58 7.19
C SER A 80 11.84 -6.22 7.85
N ALA A 81 11.46 -5.19 7.08
CA ALA A 81 11.34 -3.84 7.61
C ALA A 81 10.00 -3.55 8.31
N SER A 82 9.99 -2.51 9.15
CA SER A 82 8.86 -2.16 10.01
C SER A 82 8.51 -0.67 9.92
N GLY A 83 7.25 -0.36 10.23
CA GLY A 83 6.78 1.03 10.38
C GLY A 83 6.54 1.78 9.07
N ASN A 84 6.36 1.09 7.95
CA ASN A 84 6.12 1.71 6.65
C ASN A 84 4.63 1.86 6.36
N THR A 85 4.23 2.96 5.71
CA THR A 85 2.87 3.18 5.20
C THR A 85 2.95 3.34 3.69
N ALA A 86 2.30 2.46 2.94
CA ALA A 86 2.19 2.48 1.49
C ALA A 86 0.73 2.47 1.07
N VAL A 87 0.28 3.51 0.38
CA VAL A 87 -1.09 3.66 -0.12
C VAL A 87 -1.04 4.07 -1.58
N GLY A 88 -1.31 3.15 -2.50
CA GLY A 88 -1.20 3.34 -3.94
C GLY A 88 -0.75 2.05 -4.63
N VAL A 89 -0.96 1.98 -5.94
CA VAL A 89 -0.39 0.88 -6.74
C VAL A 89 1.12 1.06 -6.78
N ASP A 90 1.84 -0.03 -6.54
CA ASP A 90 3.31 -0.08 -6.53
C ASP A 90 3.99 0.91 -5.55
N ALA A 91 3.27 1.44 -4.56
CA ALA A 91 3.87 2.28 -3.52
C ALA A 91 4.88 1.48 -2.69
N LEU A 92 6.10 1.98 -2.54
CA LEU A 92 7.23 1.29 -1.87
C LEU A 92 7.54 -0.11 -2.43
N TYR A 93 7.33 -0.34 -3.73
CA TYR A 93 7.46 -1.66 -4.36
C TYR A 93 8.83 -2.34 -4.11
N TYR A 94 9.94 -1.61 -4.28
CA TYR A 94 11.31 -2.15 -4.14
C TYR A 94 11.96 -1.85 -2.76
N ASP A 95 11.18 -1.47 -1.75
CA ASP A 95 11.75 -1.25 -0.42
C ASP A 95 12.06 -2.57 0.29
N THR A 96 13.35 -2.90 0.40
CA THR A 96 13.81 -4.19 0.94
C THR A 96 14.04 -4.14 2.45
N THR A 97 14.61 -3.04 2.95
CA THR A 97 15.08 -2.88 4.35
C THR A 97 14.81 -1.49 4.94
N GLY A 98 14.30 -0.55 4.16
CA GLY A 98 13.93 0.79 4.60
C GLY A 98 12.76 0.75 5.59
N TYR A 99 12.87 1.56 6.63
CA TYR A 99 11.89 1.63 7.72
C TYR A 99 11.37 3.06 7.89
N VAL A 100 10.17 3.19 8.46
CA VAL A 100 9.56 4.49 8.79
C VAL A 100 9.37 5.38 7.55
N ASN A 101 9.01 4.78 6.41
CA ASN A 101 8.66 5.50 5.19
C ASN A 101 7.14 5.68 5.09
N THR A 102 6.68 6.83 4.59
CA THR A 102 5.27 7.10 4.25
C THR A 102 5.18 7.40 2.76
N ALA A 103 4.50 6.56 2.01
CA ALA A 103 4.27 6.67 0.57
C ALA A 103 2.76 6.67 0.30
N VAL A 104 2.25 7.76 -0.27
CA VAL A 104 0.82 7.91 -0.62
C VAL A 104 0.73 8.42 -2.05
N GLY A 105 0.34 7.55 -2.99
CA GLY A 105 0.30 7.81 -4.42
C GLY A 105 0.74 6.60 -5.24
N ASP A 106 0.32 6.55 -6.50
CA ASP A 106 0.85 5.61 -7.49
C ASP A 106 2.37 5.77 -7.60
N THR A 107 3.12 4.68 -7.51
CA THR A 107 4.60 4.62 -7.58
C THR A 107 5.35 5.55 -6.61
N ALA A 108 4.70 6.04 -5.55
CA ALA A 108 5.39 6.84 -4.53
C ALA A 108 6.47 5.99 -3.82
N LEU A 109 7.72 6.50 -3.76
CA LEU A 109 8.89 5.78 -3.23
C LEU A 109 9.14 4.40 -3.89
N PHE A 110 8.80 4.23 -5.18
CA PHE A 110 8.89 2.96 -5.91
C PHE A 110 10.27 2.26 -5.78
N GLU A 111 11.38 2.98 -5.96
CA GLU A 111 12.75 2.45 -5.91
C GLU A 111 13.52 2.78 -4.61
N ASN A 112 12.83 2.96 -3.48
CA ASN A 112 13.49 3.24 -2.21
C ASN A 112 14.08 1.98 -1.57
N THR A 113 15.29 1.55 -1.98
CA THR A 113 15.85 0.24 -1.59
C THR A 113 16.30 0.13 -0.13
N THR A 114 16.99 1.14 0.41
CA THR A 114 17.46 1.19 1.81
C THR A 114 17.17 2.51 2.53
N GLY A 115 16.57 3.50 1.85
CA GLY A 115 16.25 4.79 2.46
C GLY A 115 15.19 4.64 3.56
N TRP A 116 15.28 5.47 4.59
CA TRP A 116 14.40 5.43 5.76
C TRP A 116 14.00 6.85 6.17
N ALA A 117 12.89 6.96 6.92
CA ALA A 117 12.31 8.23 7.34
C ALA A 117 11.98 9.20 6.19
N ASN A 118 11.47 8.69 5.06
CA ASN A 118 11.01 9.52 3.94
C ASN A 118 9.47 9.67 3.95
N THR A 119 8.97 10.84 3.55
CA THR A 119 7.55 11.10 3.34
C THR A 119 7.32 11.52 1.90
N ALA A 120 6.57 10.74 1.14
CA ALA A 120 6.19 10.98 -0.25
C ALA A 120 4.66 10.97 -0.36
N VAL A 121 4.08 12.09 -0.77
CA VAL A 121 2.64 12.24 -0.96
C VAL A 121 2.39 12.83 -2.35
N GLY A 122 1.94 12.00 -3.28
CA GLY A 122 1.72 12.31 -4.69
C GLY A 122 2.17 11.17 -5.60
N ALA A 123 1.55 11.03 -6.77
CA ALA A 123 1.96 10.03 -7.76
C ALA A 123 3.40 10.31 -8.25
N GLY A 124 4.28 9.32 -8.21
CA GLY A 124 5.71 9.43 -8.55
C GLY A 124 6.53 10.31 -7.61
N ALA A 125 6.02 10.67 -6.42
CA ALA A 125 6.80 11.43 -5.44
C ALA A 125 7.94 10.56 -4.88
N LEU A 126 9.18 11.06 -4.90
CA LEU A 126 10.39 10.34 -4.50
C LEU A 126 10.55 8.96 -5.18
N GLU A 127 10.06 8.80 -6.41
CA GLU A 127 10.05 7.53 -7.15
C GLU A 127 11.41 6.84 -7.16
N VAL A 128 12.49 7.59 -7.40
CA VAL A 128 13.88 7.10 -7.45
C VAL A 128 14.68 7.67 -6.28
N ASN A 129 14.39 7.21 -5.06
CA ASN A 129 15.12 7.57 -3.84
C ASN A 129 15.85 6.36 -3.23
N SER A 130 16.89 5.84 -3.89
CA SER A 130 17.51 4.57 -3.49
C SER A 130 18.05 4.53 -2.05
N THR A 131 18.76 5.57 -1.59
CA THR A 131 19.43 5.60 -0.27
C THR A 131 19.15 6.86 0.55
N GLY A 132 18.40 7.82 0.00
CA GLY A 132 18.13 9.10 0.66
C GLY A 132 17.31 8.91 1.94
N VAL A 133 17.64 9.68 2.97
CA VAL A 133 16.94 9.67 4.26
C VAL A 133 16.39 11.05 4.58
N TRP A 134 15.34 11.10 5.41
CA TRP A 134 14.76 12.36 5.89
C TRP A 134 14.29 13.29 4.78
N ASN A 135 13.77 12.76 3.67
CA ASN A 135 13.20 13.56 2.60
C ASN A 135 11.69 13.72 2.76
N THR A 136 11.15 14.90 2.44
CA THR A 136 9.71 15.18 2.39
C THR A 136 9.35 15.71 1.01
N ALA A 137 8.53 14.97 0.28
CA ALA A 137 8.01 15.35 -1.03
C ALA A 137 6.48 15.34 -1.00
N VAL A 138 5.87 16.48 -1.29
CA VAL A 138 4.41 16.62 -1.35
C VAL A 138 4.00 17.25 -2.67
N GLY A 139 3.44 16.44 -3.55
CA GLY A 139 3.06 16.79 -4.92
C GLY A 139 3.44 15.69 -5.90
N SER A 140 2.70 15.55 -6.99
CA SER A 140 3.03 14.53 -8.01
C SER A 140 4.39 14.83 -8.64
N SER A 141 5.23 13.80 -8.74
CA SER A 141 6.62 13.86 -9.21
C SER A 141 7.53 14.81 -8.41
N ALA A 142 7.15 15.21 -7.20
CA ALA A 142 8.03 15.96 -6.32
C ALA A 142 9.24 15.09 -5.93
N LEU A 143 10.45 15.60 -6.10
CA LEU A 143 11.71 14.90 -5.84
C LEU A 143 11.85 13.56 -6.57
N GLN A 144 11.24 13.40 -7.75
CA GLN A 144 11.21 12.13 -8.47
C GLN A 144 12.59 11.44 -8.53
N ASP A 145 13.65 12.19 -8.88
CA ASP A 145 15.02 11.67 -9.00
C ASP A 145 15.96 12.12 -7.86
N ASN A 146 15.46 12.13 -6.61
CA ASN A 146 16.29 12.56 -5.49
C ASN A 146 17.25 11.46 -5.01
N THR A 147 18.55 11.72 -5.12
CA THR A 147 19.62 10.87 -4.57
C THR A 147 20.18 11.37 -3.24
N GLY A 148 19.69 12.52 -2.74
CA GLY A 148 20.17 13.18 -1.53
C GLY A 148 19.34 12.85 -0.28
N SER A 149 19.79 13.38 0.86
CA SER A 149 19.07 13.32 2.14
C SER A 149 18.72 14.73 2.61
N TYR A 150 17.73 14.84 3.50
CA TYR A 150 17.29 16.11 4.10
C TYR A 150 16.70 17.14 3.12
N ASN A 151 15.99 16.66 2.09
CA ASN A 151 15.31 17.54 1.14
C ASN A 151 13.84 17.72 1.48
N THR A 152 13.32 18.92 1.27
CA THR A 152 11.88 19.20 1.33
C THR A 152 11.44 19.84 0.03
N ALA A 153 10.44 19.25 -0.64
CA ALA A 153 9.80 19.85 -1.80
C ALA A 153 8.28 19.76 -1.70
N THR A 154 7.62 20.82 -2.14
CA THR A 154 6.17 20.90 -2.24
C THR A 154 5.78 21.44 -3.62
N GLY A 155 4.78 20.84 -4.27
CA GLY A 155 4.32 21.19 -5.62
C GLY A 155 4.57 20.10 -6.66
N PHE A 156 4.04 20.31 -7.88
CA PHE A 156 4.16 19.36 -8.99
C PHE A 156 5.55 19.40 -9.62
N SER A 157 6.17 18.22 -9.81
CA SER A 157 7.44 18.03 -10.52
C SER A 157 8.60 18.89 -9.99
N HIS A 158 8.68 19.08 -8.68
CA HIS A 158 9.75 19.90 -8.08
C HIS A 158 11.04 19.09 -7.91
N PHE A 159 12.11 19.50 -8.58
CA PHE A 159 13.44 18.90 -8.48
C PHE A 159 14.26 19.59 -7.38
N SER A 160 14.71 18.87 -6.35
CA SER A 160 15.73 19.38 -5.41
C SER A 160 17.02 18.63 -5.65
N LEU A 161 18.06 19.33 -6.10
CA LEU A 161 19.42 18.82 -6.05
C LEU A 161 20.27 19.63 -5.07
N THR A 162 21.03 18.85 -4.30
CA THR A 162 22.25 19.16 -3.54
C THR A 162 22.13 19.56 -2.06
N PRO A 163 22.99 18.97 -1.19
CA PRO A 163 23.19 19.44 0.17
C PRO A 163 23.76 20.86 0.12
N LEU A 164 23.27 21.73 1.01
CA LEU A 164 23.86 23.04 1.27
C LEU A 164 25.35 22.87 1.66
N ALA A 165 26.24 22.94 0.68
CA ALA A 165 27.59 23.43 0.91
C ALA A 165 27.45 24.91 1.26
N THR A 166 27.57 25.20 2.56
CA THR A 166 27.92 26.51 3.12
C THR A 166 27.27 27.71 2.42
N THR A 167 25.97 27.92 2.60
CA THR A 167 25.42 29.28 2.48
C THR A 167 25.28 29.82 3.89
N THR A 168 26.18 30.73 4.24
CA THR A 168 26.10 31.63 5.38
C THR A 168 24.65 32.05 5.58
N ARG A 169 24.09 31.76 6.76
CA ARG A 169 22.83 32.38 7.20
C ARG A 169 23.06 33.88 7.18
N GLN A 170 22.63 34.56 6.13
CA GLN A 170 22.53 36.01 6.15
C GLN A 170 21.36 36.32 7.06
N TRP A 171 21.67 36.56 8.34
CA TRP A 171 20.82 37.31 9.24
C TRP A 171 20.35 38.55 8.48
N VAL A 172 19.06 38.64 8.16
CA VAL A 172 18.43 39.89 7.72
C VAL A 172 18.12 40.66 9.01
N PRO A 173 18.87 41.70 9.38
CA PRO A 173 18.50 42.52 10.52
C PRO A 173 17.20 43.23 10.14
N ARG A 174 16.18 43.20 11.01
CA ARG A 174 15.00 44.05 10.86
C ARG A 174 15.50 45.50 10.76
N ARG A 175 15.38 46.09 9.57
CA ARG A 175 15.70 47.49 9.35
C ARG A 175 14.61 48.30 10.03
N TRP A 176 14.96 49.00 11.10
CA TRP A 176 14.09 49.97 11.76
C TRP A 176 13.56 50.95 10.70
N GLY A 177 12.24 51.10 10.65
CA GLY A 177 11.59 52.09 9.80
C GLY A 177 11.97 53.49 10.28
N GLN A 178 12.70 54.23 9.46
CA GLN A 178 12.68 55.68 9.48
C GLN A 178 11.46 56.11 8.67
N SER A 179 10.33 56.32 9.34
CA SER A 179 9.27 57.19 8.82
C SER A 179 9.73 58.61 9.10
N GLY A 180 10.06 59.34 8.03
CA GLY A 180 10.22 60.78 8.11
C GLY A 180 8.87 61.41 8.40
N ASP A 181 8.84 62.26 9.42
CA ASP A 181 7.89 63.35 9.50
C ASP A 181 8.68 64.65 9.43
N SER A 182 8.42 65.37 8.36
CA SER A 182 8.59 66.80 8.20
C SER A 182 7.92 67.55 9.34
N ASP A 183 8.61 68.56 9.88
CA ASP A 183 7.99 69.84 10.26
C ASP A 183 9.10 70.89 10.46
N ASP A 184 9.20 71.79 9.47
CA ASP A 184 9.67 73.18 9.62
C ASP A 184 8.65 73.96 10.49
N PRO A 185 8.99 75.13 11.09
CA PRO A 185 10.03 76.08 10.67
C PRO A 185 11.08 76.46 11.72
#